data_AF-A0A3M1PSA7-F1
#
_entry.id   AF-A0A3M1PSA7-F1
#
_cell.length_a   1.000
_cell.length_b   1.000
_cell.length_c   1.000
_cell.angle_alpha   90.00
_cell.angle_beta   90.00
_cell.angle_gamma   90.00
#
_symmetry.space_group_name_H-M   'P 1'
#
loop_
_entity.id
_entity.type
_entity.pdbx_description
1 polymer ?
#
loop_
_entity_poly.entity_id
_entity_poly.type
_entity_poly.pdbx_seq_one_letter_code
_entity_poly.pdbx_strand_id
1 'polypeptide(L)'
;MNETLESLVNEVDGALAAAVVDLNTGLLLGAYHNIPYFTQSYVDAVGAAAVEMFRGKNISAVEKMLAAQRGEEVHHMIKEIQMTTDGTYHFMSIVPDKPDALLI
;
A
#
# COMPACT_ATOMS: atom_id res chain seq x y z
N MET A 1 1.18 -16.65 -3.12
CA MET A 1 1.05 -15.18 -3.08
C MET A 1 0.41 -14.67 -4.36
N ASN A 2 1.00 -14.88 -5.54
CA ASN A 2 0.40 -14.43 -6.80
C ASN A 2 -1.00 -15.05 -7.03
N GLU A 3 -1.16 -16.36 -6.79
CA GLU A 3 -2.49 -17.03 -6.85
C GLU A 3 -3.50 -16.43 -5.85
N THR A 4 -3.04 -16.00 -4.67
CA THR A 4 -3.89 -15.37 -3.66
C THR A 4 -4.35 -13.98 -4.09
N LEU A 5 -3.47 -13.20 -4.71
CA LEU A 5 -3.81 -11.88 -5.26
C LEU A 5 -4.72 -12.01 -6.48
N GLU A 6 -4.51 -13.03 -7.31
CA GLU A 6 -5.39 -13.37 -8.41
C GLU A 6 -6.80 -13.75 -7.91
N SER A 7 -6.91 -14.62 -6.89
CA SER A 7 -8.19 -14.96 -6.27
C SER A 7 -8.90 -13.71 -5.73
N LEU A 8 -8.16 -12.83 -5.04
CA LEU A 8 -8.72 -11.59 -4.50
C LEU A 8 -9.30 -10.69 -5.59
N VAL A 9 -8.57 -10.47 -6.69
CA VAL A 9 -9.05 -9.65 -7.81
C VAL A 9 -10.24 -10.30 -8.51
N ASN A 10 -10.30 -11.63 -8.57
CA ASN A 10 -11.41 -12.34 -9.21
C ASN A 10 -12.66 -12.45 -8.32
N GLU A 11 -12.51 -12.36 -6.98
CA GLU A 11 -13.61 -12.47 -6.01
C GLU A 11 -14.25 -11.12 -5.67
N VAL A 12 -13.51 -10.02 -5.77
CA VAL A 12 -14.01 -8.68 -5.48
C VAL A 12 -14.59 -8.05 -6.75
N ASP A 13 -15.90 -7.79 -6.73
CA ASP A 13 -16.58 -7.16 -7.87
C ASP A 13 -15.97 -5.78 -8.19
N GLY A 14 -15.63 -5.56 -9.46
CA GLY A 14 -14.98 -4.35 -9.94
C GLY A 14 -13.50 -4.20 -9.59
N ALA A 15 -12.84 -5.21 -8.98
CA ALA A 15 -11.41 -5.15 -8.73
C ALA A 15 -10.59 -5.20 -10.03
N LEU A 16 -9.57 -4.33 -10.10
CA LEU A 16 -8.71 -4.18 -11.27
C LEU A 16 -7.32 -4.78 -11.04
N ALA A 17 -6.81 -4.65 -9.82
CA ALA A 17 -5.47 -5.07 -9.44
C ALA A 17 -5.39 -5.30 -7.93
N ALA A 18 -4.41 -6.10 -7.50
CA ALA A 18 -3.99 -6.22 -6.12
C ALA A 18 -2.46 -6.38 -6.07
N ALA A 19 -1.83 -5.79 -5.07
CA ALA A 19 -0.38 -5.86 -4.89
C ALA A 19 0.02 -5.90 -3.42
N VAL A 20 1.16 -6.52 -3.13
CA VAL A 20 1.81 -6.43 -1.81
C VAL A 20 3.16 -5.79 -1.97
N VAL A 21 3.41 -4.73 -1.19
CA VAL A 21 4.67 -3.98 -1.18
C VAL A 21 5.30 -4.06 0.20
N ASP A 22 6.61 -4.23 0.25
CA ASP A 22 7.39 -4.10 1.46
C ASP A 22 7.64 -2.61 1.76
N LEU A 23 7.14 -2.12 2.89
CA LEU A 23 7.20 -0.71 3.30
C LEU A 23 8.59 -0.25 3.72
N ASN A 24 9.52 -1.16 4.02
CA ASN A 24 10.89 -0.80 4.42
C ASN A 24 11.78 -0.59 3.18
N THR A 25 11.58 -1.42 2.15
CA THR A 25 12.43 -1.45 0.95
C THR A 25 11.77 -0.82 -0.27
N GLY A 26 10.45 -0.70 -0.27
CA GLY A 26 9.66 -0.30 -1.43
C GLY A 26 9.54 -1.40 -2.49
N LEU A 27 9.99 -2.61 -2.21
CA LEU A 27 9.97 -3.71 -3.17
C LEU A 27 8.55 -4.27 -3.31
N LEU A 28 8.11 -4.40 -4.56
CA LEU A 28 6.90 -5.14 -4.89
C LEU A 28 7.12 -6.63 -4.63
N LEU A 29 6.47 -7.18 -3.61
CA LEU A 29 6.58 -8.60 -3.26
C LEU A 29 5.78 -9.46 -4.25
N GLY A 30 4.60 -9.00 -4.63
CA GLY A 30 3.76 -9.64 -5.65
C GLY A 30 2.66 -8.70 -6.13
N ALA A 31 2.18 -8.94 -7.35
CA ALA A 31 1.07 -8.21 -7.93
C ALA A 31 0.29 -9.09 -8.91
N TYR A 32 -0.99 -8.78 -9.06
CA TYR A 32 -1.86 -9.30 -10.10
C TYR A 32 -2.79 -8.18 -10.58
N HIS A 33 -3.09 -8.14 -11.88
CA HIS A 33 -4.10 -7.25 -12.45
C HIS A 33 -4.72 -7.87 -13.69
N ASN A 34 -5.97 -7.52 -13.98
CA ASN A 34 -6.69 -7.94 -15.19
C ASN A 34 -6.62 -6.90 -16.32
N ILE A 35 -5.83 -5.83 -16.13
CA ILE A 35 -5.75 -4.68 -17.05
C ILE A 35 -4.60 -4.85 -18.07
N PRO A 36 -4.88 -4.93 -19.39
CA PRO A 36 -3.85 -5.26 -20.39
C PRO A 36 -2.73 -4.22 -20.57
N TYR A 37 -2.96 -2.97 -20.19
CA TYR A 37 -2.04 -1.85 -20.40
C TYR A 37 -1.27 -1.46 -19.13
N PHE A 38 -1.44 -2.17 -18.02
CA PHE A 38 -0.59 -1.99 -16.84
C PHE A 38 0.75 -2.66 -17.11
N THR A 39 1.79 -1.84 -17.35
CA THR A 39 3.16 -2.31 -17.48
C THR A 39 3.76 -2.58 -16.10
N GLN A 40 4.78 -3.43 -16.03
CA GLN A 40 5.51 -3.66 -14.77
C GLN A 40 6.02 -2.33 -14.18
N SER A 41 6.59 -1.45 -15.01
CA SER A 41 7.07 -0.14 -14.57
C SER A 41 5.98 0.76 -14.00
N TYR A 42 4.75 0.64 -14.48
CA TYR A 42 3.61 1.37 -13.94
C TYR A 42 3.22 0.82 -12.57
N VAL A 43 3.13 -0.52 -12.43
CA VAL A 43 2.82 -1.18 -11.16
C VAL A 43 3.89 -0.88 -10.10
N ASP A 44 5.17 -0.91 -10.49
CA ASP A 44 6.29 -0.55 -9.61
C ASP A 44 6.17 0.91 -9.12
N ALA A 45 5.80 1.84 -10.01
CA ALA A 45 5.61 3.24 -9.66
C ALA A 45 4.43 3.46 -8.70
N VAL A 46 3.31 2.73 -8.90
CA VAL A 46 2.16 2.76 -7.98
C VAL A 46 2.56 2.22 -6.60
N GLY A 47 3.32 1.11 -6.56
CA GLY A 47 3.83 0.55 -5.30
C GLY A 47 4.74 1.51 -4.55
N ALA A 48 5.66 2.18 -5.25
CA ALA A 48 6.52 3.20 -4.66
C ALA A 48 5.73 4.41 -4.13
N ALA A 49 4.70 4.86 -4.85
CA ALA A 49 3.83 5.94 -4.39
C ALA A 49 3.07 5.54 -3.12
N ALA A 50 2.57 4.30 -3.04
CA ALA A 50 1.90 3.78 -1.85
C ALA A 50 2.85 3.75 -0.63
N VAL A 51 4.12 3.38 -0.81
CA VAL A 51 5.14 3.43 0.25
C VAL A 51 5.34 4.87 0.73
N GLU A 52 5.45 5.85 -0.17
CA GLU A 52 5.55 7.26 0.20
C GLU A 52 4.33 7.75 1.00
N MET A 53 3.12 7.23 0.70
CA MET A 53 1.91 7.57 1.45
C MET A 53 1.88 6.99 2.88
N PHE A 54 2.63 5.93 3.16
CA PHE A 54 2.70 5.29 4.49
C PHE A 54 3.99 5.60 5.28
N ARG A 55 5.10 5.83 4.57
CA ARG A 55 6.46 5.93 5.14
C ARG A 55 7.25 7.11 4.60
N GLY A 56 6.68 7.89 3.69
CA GLY A 56 7.34 9.05 3.11
C GLY A 56 7.73 10.10 4.15
N LYS A 57 8.60 11.01 3.73
CA LYS A 57 9.20 12.03 4.61
C LYS A 57 8.17 12.85 5.38
N ASN A 58 7.08 13.24 4.73
CA ASN A 58 6.04 14.06 5.33
C ASN A 58 5.25 13.29 6.40
N ILE A 59 4.93 12.03 6.12
CA ILE A 59 4.25 11.13 7.06
C ILE A 59 5.12 10.92 8.29
N SER A 60 6.37 10.53 8.08
CA SER A 60 7.35 10.34 9.15
C SER A 60 7.55 11.60 10.00
N ALA A 61 7.49 12.80 9.40
CA ALA A 61 7.60 14.05 10.15
C ALA A 61 6.38 14.29 11.05
N VAL A 62 5.17 14.02 10.55
CA VAL A 62 3.93 14.10 11.34
C VAL A 62 3.95 13.09 12.49
N GLU A 63 4.37 11.85 12.22
CA GLU A 63 4.48 10.81 13.25
C GLU A 63 5.44 11.22 14.38
N LYS A 64 6.59 11.79 14.04
CA LYS A 64 7.56 12.32 15.01
C LYS A 64 7.01 13.46 15.86
N MET A 65 6.31 14.41 15.24
CA MET A 65 5.69 15.52 15.98
C MET A 65 4.64 15.03 16.97
N LEU A 66 3.81 14.08 16.55
CA LEU A 66 2.75 13.53 17.41
C LEU A 66 3.33 12.71 18.57
N ALA A 67 4.34 11.87 18.30
CA ALA A 67 5.05 11.11 19.32
C ALA A 67 5.67 12.03 20.38
N ALA A 68 6.34 13.11 19.95
CA ALA A 68 6.90 14.11 20.85
C ALA A 68 5.84 14.81 21.70
N GLN A 69 4.67 15.11 21.13
CA GLN A 69 3.56 15.72 21.87
C GLN A 69 2.94 14.77 22.90
N ARG A 70 2.94 13.47 22.63
CA ARG A 70 2.40 12.43 23.53
C ARG A 70 3.41 11.90 24.55
N GLY A 71 4.69 12.18 24.37
CA GLY A 71 5.76 11.57 25.16
C GLY A 71 5.91 10.07 24.89
N GLU A 72 5.60 9.65 23.66
CA GLU A 72 5.66 8.26 23.20
C GLU A 72 6.81 8.06 22.21
N GLU A 73 7.21 6.80 22.00
CA GLU A 73 8.15 6.44 20.94
C GLU A 73 7.51 6.62 19.55
N VAL A 74 8.35 7.00 18.58
CA VAL A 74 7.91 7.12 17.18
C VAL A 74 7.57 5.74 16.66
N HIS A 75 6.36 5.60 16.13
CA HIS A 75 5.89 4.37 15.53
C HIS A 75 4.98 4.67 14.35
N HIS A 76 4.83 3.66 13.51
CA HIS A 76 4.04 3.72 12.30
C HIS A 76 2.53 3.66 12.60
N MET A 77 1.87 4.82 12.51
CA MET A 77 0.49 5.01 12.93
C MET A 77 -0.52 4.77 11.82
N ILE A 78 -0.15 5.04 10.55
CA ILE A 78 -1.05 4.79 9.42
C ILE A 78 -1.25 3.28 9.25
N LYS A 79 -2.50 2.84 9.36
CA LYS A 79 -2.90 1.43 9.20
C LYS A 79 -3.65 1.17 7.90
N GLU A 80 -4.39 2.17 7.43
CA GLU A 80 -5.19 2.09 6.24
C GLU A 80 -5.26 3.44 5.55
N ILE A 81 -5.32 3.44 4.22
CA ILE A 81 -5.65 4.61 3.41
C ILE A 81 -6.66 4.18 2.35
N GLN A 82 -7.74 4.94 2.23
CA GLN A 82 -8.63 4.89 1.09
C GLN A 82 -8.46 6.15 0.25
N MET A 83 -8.32 5.99 -1.06
CA MET A 83 -8.20 7.08 -2.02
C MET A 83 -9.17 6.88 -3.18
N THR A 84 -9.80 7.98 -3.61
CA THR A 84 -10.67 8.00 -4.80
C THR A 84 -10.01 8.85 -5.87
N THR A 85 -10.03 8.37 -7.11
CA THR A 85 -9.67 9.13 -8.31
C THR A 85 -10.88 9.22 -9.23
N ASP A 86 -10.76 9.92 -10.36
CA ASP A 86 -11.85 10.06 -11.33
C ASP A 86 -12.43 8.73 -11.83
N GLY A 87 -11.64 7.65 -11.81
CA GLY A 87 -12.05 6.34 -12.36
C GLY A 87 -11.82 5.13 -11.44
N THR A 88 -11.16 5.29 -10.29
CA THR A 88 -10.78 4.15 -9.44
C THR A 88 -10.82 4.49 -7.96
N TYR A 89 -11.02 3.44 -7.16
CA TYR A 89 -10.78 3.45 -5.72
C TYR A 89 -9.52 2.65 -5.43
N HIS A 90 -8.70 3.15 -4.52
CA HIS A 90 -7.52 2.45 -3.99
C HIS A 90 -7.74 2.22 -2.51
N PHE A 91 -7.58 0.97 -2.07
CA PHE A 91 -7.70 0.56 -0.68
C PHE A 91 -6.37 -0.04 -0.26
N MET A 92 -5.69 0.63 0.67
CA MET A 92 -4.37 0.24 1.11
C MET A 92 -4.42 -0.10 2.58
N SER A 93 -4.00 -1.30 2.98
CA SER A 93 -4.02 -1.74 4.37
C SER A 93 -2.75 -2.49 4.74
N ILE A 94 -2.26 -2.24 5.96
CA ILE A 94 -1.23 -3.08 6.56
C ILE A 94 -1.79 -4.49 6.75
N VAL A 95 -1.02 -5.49 6.30
CA VAL A 95 -1.41 -6.90 6.45
C VAL A 95 -1.33 -7.28 7.94
N PRO A 96 -2.37 -7.91 8.51
CA PRO A 96 -2.33 -8.39 9.89
C PRO A 96 -1.08 -9.25 10.17
N ASP A 97 -0.48 -9.04 11.33
CA ASP A 97 0.75 -9.71 11.79
C ASP A 97 2.00 -9.49 10.91
N LYS A 98 1.93 -8.62 9.91
CA LYS A 98 3.04 -8.26 9.01
C LYS A 98 3.09 -6.73 8.84
N PRO A 99 3.61 -5.99 9.85
CA PRO A 99 3.51 -4.53 9.93
C PRO A 99 4.18 -3.76 8.77
N ASP A 100 5.07 -4.44 8.06
CA ASP A 100 5.82 -3.87 6.94
C ASP A 100 5.30 -4.32 5.57
N ALA A 101 4.25 -5.15 5.52
CA ALA A 101 3.62 -5.55 4.27
C ALA A 101 2.35 -4.72 4.05
N LEU A 102 2.33 -3.95 2.96
CA LEU A 102 1.17 -3.17 2.53
C LEU A 102 0.44 -3.93 1.42
N LEU A 103 -0.83 -4.27 1.65
CA LEU A 103 -1.75 -4.67 0.58
C LEU A 103 -2.32 -3.41 -0.07
N ILE A 104 -2.37 -3.41 -1.40
CA ILE A 104 -2.99 -2.41 -2.28
C ILE A 104 -4.04 -3.11 -3.13
#